data_AF-A0A8S3U0R4-F1
#
_entry.id   AF-A0A8S3U0R4-F1
#
_cell.length_a   1.000
_cell.length_b   1.000
_cell.length_c   1.000
_cell.angle_alpha   90.00
_cell.angle_beta   90.00
_cell.angle_gamma   90.00
#
_symmetry.space_group_name_H-M   'P 1'
#
loop_
_entity.id
_entity.type
_entity.pdbx_description
1 polymer ?
#
loop_
_entity_poly.entity_id
_entity_poly.type
_entity_poly.pdbx_seq_one_letter_code
_entity_poly.pdbx_strand_id
1 'polypeptide(L)'
;MLIHGRRSTSTKPPVVPQPPLSTPFEANQQQQPPPPPPKKGGGFFKFLGLTTLAAGGVVGYAWYDSNFRKQIEDNVPYSKDAFDALFQLIPTSETIKSTDRSGPLIPNISPKPEEESKMRRKVPQTQSDIPPMPAPPMTAPPPAAPTPVAAPVKSEKERKKEEAQRKLKQKEAEEAAENAALEVYIENMTDMCNKTIKQALEKQTEVISTVSLMNELILPLQL
;
A
#
# COMPACT_ATOMS: atom_id res chain seq x y z
N MET A 1 13.27 -63.60 -32.22
CA MET A 1 13.02 -63.60 -30.76
C MET A 1 14.35 -63.79 -30.04
N LEU A 2 14.99 -62.69 -29.59
CA LEU A 2 16.11 -62.74 -28.65
C LEU A 2 15.80 -61.77 -27.51
N ILE A 3 15.53 -62.32 -26.32
CA ILE A 3 15.21 -61.58 -25.10
C ILE A 3 16.53 -61.36 -24.35
N HIS A 4 17.02 -60.13 -24.29
CA HIS A 4 18.13 -59.77 -23.42
C HIS A 4 17.59 -59.10 -22.15
N GLY A 5 17.67 -59.82 -21.03
CA GLY A 5 17.32 -59.34 -19.71
C GLY A 5 18.34 -58.32 -19.19
N ARG A 6 17.88 -57.13 -18.83
CA ARG A 6 18.66 -56.14 -18.07
C ARG A 6 18.65 -56.53 -16.59
N ARG A 7 19.82 -56.85 -16.03
CA ARG A 7 20.04 -56.99 -14.58
C ARG A 7 20.11 -55.60 -13.95
N SER A 8 19.19 -55.30 -13.04
CA SER A 8 19.30 -54.15 -12.13
C SER A 8 20.29 -54.47 -11.01
N THR A 9 21.44 -53.79 -10.99
CA THR A 9 22.35 -53.82 -9.84
C THR A 9 21.86 -52.80 -8.80
N SER A 10 21.23 -53.30 -7.74
CA SER A 10 20.81 -52.53 -6.57
C SER A 10 22.01 -52.14 -5.72
N THR A 11 22.54 -50.94 -5.93
CA THR A 11 23.59 -50.33 -5.09
C THR A 11 22.97 -49.85 -3.78
N LYS A 12 23.24 -50.56 -2.70
CA LYS A 12 22.86 -50.17 -1.32
C LYS A 12 23.71 -48.95 -0.90
N PRO A 13 23.13 -47.83 -0.44
CA PRO A 13 23.92 -46.72 0.06
C PRO A 13 24.66 -47.10 1.35
N PRO A 14 25.86 -46.54 1.59
CA PRO A 14 26.65 -46.81 2.79
C PRO A 14 25.96 -46.29 4.05
N VAL A 15 25.91 -47.15 5.07
CA VAL A 15 25.41 -46.82 6.41
C VAL A 15 26.41 -45.88 7.08
N VAL A 16 26.00 -44.63 7.30
CA VAL A 16 26.77 -43.65 8.07
C VAL A 16 26.68 -44.02 9.56
N PRO A 17 27.80 -44.12 10.31
CA PRO A 17 27.78 -44.37 11.75
C PRO A 17 27.12 -43.19 12.47
N GLN A 18 26.03 -43.46 13.20
CA GLN A 18 25.46 -42.47 14.12
C GLN A 18 26.33 -42.34 15.37
N PRO A 19 26.63 -41.12 15.85
CA PRO A 19 27.32 -40.91 17.12
C PRO A 19 26.45 -41.33 18.32
N PRO A 20 27.07 -41.69 19.46
CA PRO A 20 26.38 -42.24 20.62
C PRO A 20 25.41 -41.23 21.26
N LEU A 21 24.28 -41.80 21.65
CA LEU A 21 23.14 -41.21 22.33
C LEU A 21 23.52 -40.68 23.72
N SER A 22 23.62 -39.35 23.86
CA SER A 22 23.83 -38.67 25.15
C SER A 22 22.50 -38.17 25.72
N THR A 23 22.03 -38.89 26.74
CA THR A 23 21.27 -38.48 27.96
C THR A 23 20.11 -37.46 27.90
N PRO A 24 19.04 -37.68 28.70
CA PRO A 24 17.82 -36.90 28.66
C PRO A 24 18.00 -35.55 29.36
N PHE A 25 17.75 -34.45 28.64
CA PHE A 25 17.38 -33.19 29.27
C PHE A 25 15.94 -33.32 29.76
N GLU A 26 15.79 -33.33 31.08
CA GLU A 26 14.53 -33.17 31.79
C GLU A 26 14.00 -31.75 31.53
N ALA A 27 13.38 -31.58 30.37
CA ALA A 27 12.64 -30.37 30.04
C ALA A 27 11.30 -30.41 30.79
N ASN A 28 11.24 -29.58 31.82
CA ASN A 28 10.05 -29.07 32.47
C ASN A 28 8.93 -28.79 31.43
N GLN A 29 8.04 -29.76 31.23
CA GLN A 29 6.86 -29.60 30.40
C GLN A 29 5.86 -28.74 31.18
N GLN A 30 6.03 -27.42 31.10
CA GLN A 30 4.89 -26.52 31.16
C GLN A 30 3.92 -26.99 30.08
N GLN A 31 2.77 -27.49 30.52
CA GLN A 31 1.64 -27.91 29.69
C GLN A 31 1.31 -26.78 28.71
N GLN A 32 1.78 -26.90 27.47
CA GLN A 32 1.28 -26.05 26.40
C GLN A 32 -0.19 -26.42 26.18
N PRO A 33 -1.10 -25.43 26.14
CA PRO A 33 -2.49 -25.69 25.77
C PRO A 33 -2.54 -26.37 24.40
N PRO A 34 -3.50 -27.29 24.19
CA PRO A 34 -3.57 -28.06 22.95
C PRO A 34 -3.59 -27.12 21.74
N PRO A 35 -2.85 -27.45 20.66
CA PRO A 35 -2.81 -26.61 19.47
C PRO A 35 -4.23 -26.43 18.91
N PRO A 36 -4.61 -25.19 18.54
CA PRO A 36 -5.92 -24.94 17.96
C PRO A 36 -6.09 -25.76 16.66
N PRO A 37 -7.32 -26.22 16.37
CA PRO A 37 -7.57 -27.04 15.19
C PRO A 37 -7.16 -26.28 13.91
N PRO A 38 -6.58 -26.97 12.91
CA PRO A 38 -6.17 -26.35 11.66
C PRO A 38 -7.40 -25.80 10.94
N LYS A 39 -7.55 -24.47 10.94
CA LYS A 39 -8.58 -23.80 10.14
C LYS A 39 -8.22 -23.97 8.66
N LYS A 40 -9.05 -24.72 7.93
CA LYS A 40 -8.96 -24.90 6.48
C LYS A 40 -8.87 -23.54 5.77
N GLY A 41 -7.75 -23.35 5.07
CA GLY A 41 -7.58 -22.60 3.81
C GLY A 41 -8.32 -21.27 3.65
N GLY A 42 -7.60 -20.16 3.81
CA GLY A 42 -8.07 -18.83 3.41
C GLY A 42 -7.23 -17.63 3.86
N GLY A 43 -6.05 -17.84 4.47
CA GLY A 43 -5.27 -16.78 5.10
C GLY A 43 -4.03 -16.29 4.35
N PHE A 44 -3.42 -17.11 3.49
CA PHE A 44 -2.08 -16.80 2.93
C PHE A 44 -2.04 -15.56 2.04
N PHE A 45 -3.10 -15.25 1.28
CA PHE A 45 -3.13 -14.07 0.42
C PHE A 45 -3.20 -12.75 1.19
N LYS A 46 -3.82 -12.73 2.38
CA LYS A 46 -3.87 -11.54 3.24
C LYS A 46 -2.50 -11.22 3.84
N PHE A 47 -1.70 -12.24 4.14
CA PHE A 47 -0.34 -12.05 4.61
C PHE A 47 0.60 -11.58 3.50
N LEU A 48 0.45 -12.09 2.26
CA LEU A 48 1.26 -11.63 1.13
C LEU A 48 1.12 -10.13 0.88
N GLY A 49 -0.11 -9.62 0.80
CA GLY A 49 -0.36 -8.18 0.60
C GLY A 49 0.20 -7.31 1.73
N LEU A 50 0.05 -7.76 2.99
CA LEU A 50 0.59 -7.04 4.15
C LEU A 50 2.12 -7.04 4.14
N THR A 51 2.76 -8.16 3.77
CA THR A 51 4.23 -8.24 3.68
C THR A 51 4.79 -7.38 2.58
N THR A 52 4.11 -7.25 1.43
CA THR A 52 4.57 -6.36 0.34
C THR A 52 4.44 -4.89 0.74
N LEU A 53 3.34 -4.50 1.40
CA LEU A 53 3.17 -3.13 1.89
C LEU A 53 4.20 -2.78 2.98
N ALA A 54 4.45 -3.73 3.89
CA ALA A 54 5.47 -3.57 4.93
C ALA A 54 6.88 -3.48 4.32
N ALA A 55 7.22 -4.34 3.35
CA ALA A 55 8.50 -4.30 2.67
C ALA A 55 8.70 -2.98 1.88
N GLY A 56 7.68 -2.54 1.14
CA GLY A 56 7.72 -1.28 0.40
C GLY A 56 7.83 -0.06 1.33
N GLY A 57 7.12 -0.06 2.47
CA GLY A 57 7.20 0.99 3.47
C GLY A 57 8.57 1.07 4.14
N VAL A 58 9.17 -0.08 4.47
CA VAL A 58 10.53 -0.15 5.04
C VAL A 58 11.57 0.37 4.06
N VAL A 59 11.49 -0.01 2.79
CA VAL A 59 12.39 0.49 1.74
C VAL A 59 12.22 2.00 1.54
N GLY A 60 10.98 2.49 1.43
CA GLY A 60 10.70 3.91 1.26
C GLY A 60 11.16 4.75 2.45
N TYR A 61 10.97 4.26 3.67
CA TYR A 61 11.43 4.95 4.87
C TYR A 61 12.97 4.90 5.00
N ALA A 62 13.60 3.78 4.63
CA ALA A 62 15.07 3.68 4.54
C ALA A 62 15.68 4.59 3.46
N TRP A 63 14.91 4.94 2.42
CA TRP A 63 15.32 5.95 1.44
C TRP A 63 15.26 7.37 2.01
N TYR A 64 14.27 7.66 2.86
CA TYR A 64 14.09 8.98 3.48
C TYR A 64 15.03 9.23 4.68
N ASP A 65 15.27 8.23 5.53
CA ASP A 65 16.10 8.35 6.74
C ASP A 65 17.33 7.42 6.69
N SER A 66 18.50 8.03 6.47
CA SER A 66 19.80 7.35 6.44
C SER A 66 20.17 6.68 7.78
N ASN A 67 19.68 7.18 8.92
CA ASN A 67 19.97 6.55 10.22
C ASN A 67 19.18 5.25 10.38
N PHE A 68 17.93 5.23 9.92
CA PHE A 68 17.12 4.02 9.91
C PHE A 68 17.70 2.96 8.97
N ARG A 69 18.14 3.36 7.76
CA ARG A 69 18.84 2.46 6.84
C ARG A 69 20.05 1.79 7.52
N LYS A 70 20.92 2.56 8.18
CA LYS A 70 22.07 2.01 8.91
C LYS A 70 21.67 1.03 10.01
N GLN A 71 20.62 1.33 10.77
CA GLN A 71 20.11 0.40 11.79
C GLN A 71 19.67 -0.93 11.17
N ILE A 72 19.02 -0.91 10.00
CA ILE A 72 18.67 -2.15 9.30
C ILE A 72 19.92 -2.87 8.80
N GLU A 73 20.88 -2.15 8.22
CA GLU A 73 22.15 -2.71 7.76
C GLU A 73 22.93 -3.41 8.88
N ASP A 74 22.92 -2.84 10.09
CA ASP A 74 23.62 -3.41 11.24
C ASP A 74 22.88 -4.61 11.87
N ASN A 75 21.54 -4.66 11.77
CA ASN A 75 20.73 -5.70 12.41
C ASN A 75 20.29 -6.83 11.46
N VAL A 76 20.26 -6.58 10.14
CA VAL A 76 19.72 -7.51 9.15
C VAL A 76 20.82 -7.90 8.16
N PRO A 77 21.32 -9.15 8.19
CA PRO A 77 22.34 -9.60 7.24
C PRO A 77 21.80 -9.55 5.80
N TYR A 78 22.68 -9.23 4.85
CA TYR A 78 22.38 -9.07 3.41
C TYR A 78 21.45 -7.88 3.05
N SER A 79 20.97 -7.12 4.02
CA SER A 79 20.11 -5.95 3.75
C SER A 79 20.83 -4.86 2.96
N LYS A 80 22.13 -4.68 3.18
CA LYS A 80 22.96 -3.74 2.42
C LYS A 80 22.96 -4.04 0.92
N ASP A 81 23.21 -5.29 0.54
CA ASP A 81 23.23 -5.71 -0.87
C ASP A 81 21.83 -5.60 -1.50
N ALA A 82 20.78 -5.91 -0.73
CA ALA A 82 19.40 -5.77 -1.18
C ALA A 82 19.01 -4.31 -1.42
N PHE A 83 19.40 -3.39 -0.52
CA PHE A 83 19.16 -1.96 -0.69
C PHE A 83 19.97 -1.39 -1.85
N ASP A 84 21.24 -1.77 -2.00
CA ASP A 84 22.07 -1.29 -3.11
C ASP A 84 21.52 -1.76 -4.46
N ALA A 85 21.06 -3.01 -4.57
CA ALA A 85 20.39 -3.51 -5.77
C ALA A 85 19.06 -2.77 -6.06
N LEU A 86 18.27 -2.49 -5.02
CA LEU A 86 17.01 -1.76 -5.17
C LEU A 86 17.23 -0.30 -5.59
N PHE A 87 18.17 0.40 -4.94
CA PHE A 87 18.42 1.81 -5.21
C PHE A 87 19.13 2.03 -6.53
N GLN A 88 19.88 1.06 -7.05
CA GLN A 88 20.38 1.10 -8.44
C GLN A 88 19.26 1.00 -9.47
N LEU A 89 18.17 0.29 -9.14
CA LEU A 89 16.99 0.19 -10.00
C LEU A 89 16.12 1.45 -9.98
N ILE A 90 16.17 2.23 -8.90
CA ILE A 90 15.39 3.45 -8.75
C ILE A 90 16.21 4.60 -9.34
N PRO A 91 15.81 5.17 -10.50
CA PRO A 91 16.53 6.30 -11.08
C PRO A 91 16.47 7.48 -10.10
N THR A 92 17.61 7.84 -9.52
CA THR A 92 17.74 9.06 -8.73
C THR A 92 17.48 10.25 -9.65
N SER A 93 16.56 11.12 -9.25
CA SER A 93 16.07 12.28 -10.00
C SER A 93 17.16 13.29 -10.41
N GLU A 94 18.40 13.12 -9.94
CA GLU A 94 19.56 13.89 -10.36
C GLU A 94 20.17 13.42 -11.71
N THR A 95 19.82 12.21 -12.18
CA THR A 95 20.31 11.65 -13.46
C THR A 95 19.42 12.02 -14.66
N ILE A 96 18.41 12.87 -14.48
CA ILE A 96 17.61 13.45 -15.59
C ILE A 96 18.29 14.71 -16.13
N LYS A 97 19.59 14.62 -16.41
CA LYS A 97 20.25 15.56 -17.31
C LYS A 97 21.02 14.75 -18.34
N SER A 98 20.51 14.80 -19.57
CA SER A 98 21.20 14.41 -20.80
C SER A 98 21.24 12.92 -21.11
N THR A 99 20.13 12.36 -21.57
CA THR A 99 20.20 11.43 -22.70
C THR A 99 18.98 11.66 -23.57
N ASP A 100 19.23 12.38 -24.66
CA ASP A 100 18.45 12.35 -25.89
C ASP A 100 18.07 10.91 -26.24
N ARG A 101 16.81 10.54 -26.08
CA ARG A 101 16.22 9.43 -26.83
C ARG A 101 14.73 9.65 -27.00
N SER A 102 14.41 10.09 -28.21
CA SER A 102 13.10 10.06 -28.86
C SER A 102 12.38 8.73 -28.61
N GLY A 103 11.33 8.78 -27.81
CA GLY A 103 10.39 7.68 -27.55
C GLY A 103 9.02 8.24 -27.19
N PRO A 104 7.93 7.52 -27.49
CA PRO A 104 6.59 8.08 -27.54
C PRO A 104 6.11 8.55 -26.16
N LEU A 105 5.63 9.80 -26.16
CA LEU A 105 5.07 10.56 -25.05
C LEU A 105 4.12 9.71 -24.18
N ILE A 106 4.60 9.25 -23.03
CA ILE A 106 3.72 8.97 -21.90
C ILE A 106 3.44 10.34 -21.26
N PRO A 107 2.17 10.73 -21.04
CA PRO A 107 1.87 11.96 -20.33
C PRO A 107 2.45 11.89 -18.92
N ASN A 108 3.46 12.72 -18.70
CA ASN A 108 4.07 13.01 -17.42
C ASN A 108 2.99 13.65 -16.53
N ILE A 109 2.30 12.85 -15.73
CA ILE A 109 1.42 13.34 -14.67
C ILE A 109 2.35 13.75 -13.52
N SER A 110 2.89 14.95 -13.64
CA SER A 110 3.52 15.66 -12.52
C SER A 110 2.47 15.79 -11.42
N PRO A 111 2.67 15.25 -10.20
CA PRO A 111 1.86 15.64 -9.08
C PRO A 111 2.12 17.13 -8.85
N LYS A 112 1.09 17.92 -9.08
CA LYS A 112 1.04 19.34 -8.72
C LYS A 112 1.28 19.41 -7.21
N PRO A 113 2.35 20.07 -6.72
CA PRO A 113 2.47 20.34 -5.31
C PRO A 113 1.34 21.31 -4.94
N GLU A 114 0.27 20.80 -4.35
CA GLU A 114 -0.68 21.65 -3.68
C GLU A 114 0.03 22.32 -2.51
N GLU A 115 0.10 23.64 -2.62
CA GLU A 115 0.46 24.58 -1.58
C GLU A 115 -0.22 24.21 -0.25
N GLU A 116 0.54 23.60 0.64
CA GLU A 116 0.28 23.64 2.07
C GLU A 116 0.63 25.04 2.59
N SER A 117 -0.19 26.02 2.20
CA SER A 117 -0.02 27.44 2.49
C SER A 117 -1.21 27.94 3.32
N LYS A 118 -0.93 28.17 4.61
CA LYS A 118 -1.66 29.07 5.52
C LYS A 118 -3.04 28.62 6.02
N MET A 119 -3.04 27.76 7.05
CA MET A 119 -3.92 27.97 8.20
C MET A 119 -3.11 28.50 9.40
N ARG A 120 -2.59 29.72 9.24
CA ARG A 120 -2.17 30.55 10.38
C ARG A 120 -3.45 31.00 11.09
N ARG A 121 -3.75 30.31 12.19
CA ARG A 121 -4.77 30.63 13.19
C ARG A 121 -4.70 32.11 13.56
N LYS A 122 -5.54 32.96 12.95
CA LYS A 122 -5.82 34.31 13.45
C LYS A 122 -6.72 34.16 14.68
N VAL A 123 -6.09 34.27 15.85
CA VAL A 123 -6.79 34.58 17.11
C VAL A 123 -7.32 36.01 16.97
N PRO A 124 -8.62 36.28 17.16
CA PRO A 124 -9.11 37.64 17.29
C PRO A 124 -8.70 38.17 18.67
N GLN A 125 -7.54 38.80 18.74
CA GLN A 125 -7.16 39.64 19.87
C GLN A 125 -7.90 40.98 19.69
N THR A 126 -9.08 41.11 20.32
CA THR A 126 -9.79 42.39 20.41
C THR A 126 -9.43 43.02 21.76
N GLN A 127 -8.40 43.85 21.73
CA GLN A 127 -8.12 44.86 22.75
C GLN A 127 -7.59 46.09 22.01
N SER A 128 -8.40 47.13 21.91
CA SER A 128 -7.97 48.52 22.10
C SER A 128 -9.18 49.47 22.02
N ASP A 129 -9.44 50.09 23.15
CA ASP A 129 -9.57 51.53 23.34
C ASP A 129 -10.65 52.35 22.60
N ILE A 130 -11.49 52.92 23.46
CA ILE A 130 -12.44 54.01 23.28
C ILE A 130 -11.71 55.31 22.96
N PRO A 131 -12.28 56.17 22.08
CA PRO A 131 -12.45 57.57 22.47
C PRO A 131 -13.90 58.09 22.28
N PRO A 132 -14.25 59.24 22.89
CA PRO A 132 -15.62 59.56 23.31
C PRO A 132 -16.48 60.34 22.28
N MET A 133 -17.80 60.12 22.40
CA MET A 133 -19.01 60.92 22.05
C MET A 133 -18.94 62.10 21.06
N PRO A 134 -20.04 62.30 20.29
CA PRO A 134 -21.01 63.32 20.71
C PRO A 134 -22.48 62.86 20.63
N ALA A 135 -23.30 63.38 21.54
CA ALA A 135 -24.75 63.15 21.61
C ALA A 135 -25.51 63.88 20.49
N PRO A 136 -26.60 63.28 19.95
CA PRO A 136 -27.67 64.03 19.30
C PRO A 136 -28.95 64.09 20.17
N PRO A 137 -29.85 65.03 19.86
CA PRO A 137 -30.80 65.63 20.80
C PRO A 137 -32.09 64.83 20.98
N MET A 138 -32.74 65.08 22.11
CA MET A 138 -34.10 64.63 22.42
C MET A 138 -35.07 65.19 21.38
N THR A 139 -35.89 64.34 20.76
CA THR A 139 -37.13 64.77 20.10
C THR A 139 -38.22 63.73 20.37
N ALA A 140 -39.40 64.27 20.69
CA ALA A 140 -40.58 63.61 21.24
C ALA A 140 -41.19 62.49 20.34
N PRO A 141 -42.03 61.59 20.91
CA PRO A 141 -42.60 60.45 20.20
C PRO A 141 -43.88 60.81 19.43
N PRO A 142 -44.10 60.29 18.21
CA PRO A 142 -45.41 60.20 17.59
C PRO A 142 -46.05 58.80 17.75
N PRO A 143 -47.38 58.70 17.62
CA PRO A 143 -48.18 57.62 18.19
C PRO A 143 -48.35 56.38 17.30
N ALA A 144 -48.59 55.27 17.99
CA ALA A 144 -49.07 53.95 17.61
C ALA A 144 -49.65 53.77 16.18
N ALA A 145 -49.08 52.81 15.45
CA ALA A 145 -49.68 52.11 14.32
C ALA A 145 -49.15 50.64 14.27
N PRO A 146 -49.87 49.72 13.63
CA PRO A 146 -50.20 48.40 14.17
C PRO A 146 -49.09 47.36 14.06
N THR A 147 -49.14 46.44 15.02
CA THR A 147 -48.36 45.22 15.20
C THR A 147 -48.14 44.45 13.89
N PRO A 148 -46.88 44.25 13.45
CA PRO A 148 -46.58 43.27 12.41
C PRO A 148 -46.70 41.87 13.02
N VAL A 149 -47.54 41.05 12.41
CA VAL A 149 -47.71 39.62 12.71
C VAL A 149 -46.33 38.96 12.66
N ALA A 150 -45.87 38.52 13.82
CA ALA A 150 -44.59 37.85 14.00
C ALA A 150 -44.57 36.55 13.18
N ALA A 151 -43.88 36.57 12.05
CA ALA A 151 -43.43 35.34 11.42
C ALA A 151 -42.48 34.61 12.40
N PRO A 152 -42.62 33.28 12.58
CA PRO A 152 -41.78 32.55 13.51
C PRO A 152 -40.34 32.59 13.00
N VAL A 153 -39.51 33.40 13.66
CA VAL A 153 -38.07 33.43 13.48
C VAL A 153 -37.55 32.07 13.96
N LYS A 154 -37.45 31.10 13.02
CA LYS A 154 -36.69 29.86 13.26
C LYS A 154 -35.33 30.27 13.81
N SER A 155 -35.07 29.83 15.04
CA SER A 155 -33.89 30.25 15.80
C SER A 155 -32.63 30.04 14.98
N GLU A 156 -31.70 30.99 15.01
CA GLU A 156 -30.41 30.92 14.29
C GLU A 156 -29.64 29.62 14.58
N LYS A 157 -29.90 29.01 15.74
CA LYS A 157 -29.38 27.72 16.18
C LYS A 157 -29.87 26.54 15.33
N GLU A 158 -31.12 26.55 14.86
CA GLU A 158 -31.64 25.50 13.97
C GLU A 158 -31.02 25.57 12.57
N ARG A 159 -30.83 26.79 12.03
CA ARG A 159 -30.17 26.97 10.72
C ARG A 159 -28.73 26.46 10.72
N LYS A 160 -27.97 26.75 11.78
CA LYS A 160 -26.58 26.25 11.93
C LYS A 160 -26.52 24.72 12.04
N LYS A 161 -27.50 24.09 12.70
CA LYS A 161 -27.57 22.62 12.81
C LYS A 161 -27.90 21.95 11.47
N GLU A 162 -28.82 22.53 10.70
CA GLU A 162 -29.17 22.01 9.37
C GLU A 162 -28.01 22.13 8.38
N GLU A 163 -27.28 23.25 8.41
CA GLU A 163 -26.11 23.45 7.55
C GLU A 163 -24.96 22.46 7.87
N ALA A 164 -24.69 22.23 9.16
CA ALA A 164 -23.69 21.24 9.58
C ALA A 164 -24.07 19.82 9.12
N GLN A 165 -25.36 19.46 9.21
CA GLN A 165 -25.84 18.15 8.76
C GLN A 165 -25.77 18.00 7.23
N ARG A 166 -26.02 19.07 6.46
CA ARG A 166 -25.85 19.05 5.00
C ARG A 166 -24.38 18.88 4.62
N LYS A 167 -23.47 19.61 5.28
CA LYS A 167 -22.02 19.47 5.03
C LYS A 167 -21.53 18.06 5.34
N LEU A 168 -22.04 17.44 6.40
CA LEU A 168 -21.65 16.08 6.78
C LEU A 168 -22.13 15.06 5.73
N LYS A 169 -23.39 15.17 5.28
CA LYS A 169 -23.92 14.33 4.20
C LYS A 169 -23.20 14.54 2.87
N GLN A 170 -22.80 15.77 2.55
CA GLN A 170 -22.06 16.07 1.34
C GLN A 170 -20.66 15.43 1.37
N LYS A 171 -19.95 15.53 2.50
CA LYS A 171 -18.66 14.87 2.68
C LYS A 171 -18.77 13.34 2.59
N GLU A 172 -19.79 12.77 3.23
CA GLU A 172 -20.01 11.32 3.17
C GLU A 172 -20.28 10.84 1.73
N ALA A 173 -21.03 11.61 0.94
CA ALA A 173 -21.27 11.31 -0.47
C ALA A 173 -20.00 11.48 -1.34
N GLU A 174 -19.16 12.47 -1.03
CA GLU A 174 -17.87 12.69 -1.72
C GLU A 174 -16.88 11.57 -1.42
N GLU A 175 -16.72 11.19 -0.14
CA GLU A 175 -15.87 10.06 0.28
C GLU A 175 -16.37 8.73 -0.32
N ALA A 176 -17.69 8.54 -0.41
CA ALA A 176 -18.26 7.36 -1.06
C ALA A 176 -17.95 7.32 -2.57
N ALA A 177 -18.00 8.47 -3.26
CA ALA A 177 -17.66 8.56 -4.68
C ALA A 177 -16.17 8.35 -4.94
N GLU A 178 -15.31 8.88 -4.07
CA GLU A 178 -13.86 8.68 -4.16
C GLU A 178 -13.49 7.21 -3.91
N ASN A 179 -14.07 6.57 -2.90
CA ASN A 179 -13.86 5.14 -2.66
C ASN A 179 -14.30 4.28 -3.85
N ALA A 180 -15.46 4.58 -4.45
CA ALA A 180 -15.91 3.89 -5.66
C ALA A 180 -14.93 4.06 -6.83
N ALA A 181 -14.35 5.25 -7.00
CA ALA A 181 -13.34 5.50 -8.03
C ALA A 181 -12.03 4.73 -7.78
N LEU A 182 -11.61 4.63 -6.52
CA LEU A 182 -10.43 3.85 -6.12
C LEU A 182 -10.64 2.35 -6.34
N GLU A 183 -11.83 1.82 -6.07
CA GLU A 183 -12.17 0.42 -6.36
C GLU A 183 -12.01 0.10 -7.84
N VAL A 184 -12.54 0.94 -8.73
CA VAL A 184 -12.40 0.79 -10.19
C VAL A 184 -10.93 0.83 -10.62
N TYR A 185 -10.13 1.70 -10.01
CA TYR A 185 -8.70 1.78 -10.31
C TYR A 185 -7.95 0.50 -9.89
N ILE A 186 -8.26 -0.04 -8.71
CA ILE A 186 -7.69 -1.29 -8.21
C ILE A 186 -8.09 -2.48 -9.10
N GLU A 187 -9.35 -2.55 -9.53
CA GLU A 187 -9.82 -3.57 -10.47
C GLU A 187 -9.06 -3.51 -11.80
N ASN A 188 -8.93 -2.31 -12.40
CA ASN A 188 -8.19 -2.13 -13.64
C ASN A 188 -6.71 -2.53 -13.52
N MET A 189 -6.05 -2.14 -12.42
CA MET A 189 -4.66 -2.56 -12.14
C MET A 189 -4.55 -4.08 -11.98
N THR A 190 -5.51 -4.70 -11.31
CA THR A 190 -5.56 -6.15 -11.13
C THR A 190 -5.73 -6.87 -12.46
N ASP A 191 -6.59 -6.37 -13.34
CA ASP A 191 -6.79 -6.91 -14.69
C ASP A 191 -5.53 -6.80 -15.56
N MET A 192 -4.82 -5.67 -15.48
CA MET A 192 -3.53 -5.49 -16.17
C MET A 192 -2.47 -6.49 -15.66
N CYS A 193 -2.36 -6.68 -14.35
CA CYS A 193 -1.46 -7.68 -13.77
C CYS A 193 -1.83 -9.10 -14.23
N ASN A 194 -3.11 -9.46 -14.18
CA ASN A 194 -3.59 -10.78 -14.62
C ASN A 194 -3.30 -11.03 -16.10
N LYS A 195 -3.51 -10.02 -16.96
CA LYS A 195 -3.18 -10.10 -18.38
C LYS A 195 -1.68 -10.33 -18.58
N THR A 196 -0.84 -9.61 -17.84
CA THR A 196 0.62 -9.74 -17.93
C THR A 196 1.09 -11.12 -17.48
N ILE A 197 0.53 -11.64 -16.39
CA ILE A 197 0.80 -13.00 -15.89
C ILE A 197 0.40 -14.05 -16.94
N LYS A 198 -0.77 -13.92 -17.56
CA LYS A 198 -1.21 -14.82 -18.64
C LYS A 198 -0.23 -14.82 -19.82
N GLN A 199 0.19 -13.65 -20.28
CA GLN A 199 1.18 -13.54 -21.36
C GLN A 199 2.52 -14.19 -21.00
N ALA A 200 2.99 -14.00 -19.76
CA ALA A 200 4.21 -14.65 -19.30
C ALA A 200 4.09 -16.19 -19.26
N LEU A 201 2.95 -16.71 -18.81
CA LEU A 201 2.67 -18.16 -18.78
C LEU A 201 2.55 -18.76 -20.18
N GLU A 202 1.92 -18.07 -21.12
CA GLU A 202 1.86 -18.48 -22.52
C GLU A 202 3.27 -18.60 -23.11
N LYS A 203 4.13 -17.61 -22.85
CA LYS A 203 5.53 -17.64 -23.31
C LYS A 203 6.35 -18.74 -22.65
N GLN A 204 6.17 -19.00 -21.36
CA GLN A 204 6.83 -20.13 -20.71
C GLN A 204 6.37 -21.46 -21.30
N THR A 205 5.08 -21.59 -21.62
CA THR A 205 4.52 -22.81 -22.22
C THR A 205 5.07 -23.03 -23.63
N GLU A 206 5.22 -21.97 -24.42
CA GLU A 206 5.86 -21.99 -25.74
C GLU A 206 7.32 -22.49 -25.65
N VAL A 207 8.09 -21.98 -24.68
CA VAL A 207 9.48 -22.42 -24.45
C VAL A 207 9.53 -23.88 -24.00
N ILE A 208 8.67 -24.31 -23.08
CA ILE A 208 8.63 -25.71 -22.64
C ILE A 208 8.30 -26.64 -23.81
N SER A 209 7.35 -26.25 -24.66
CA SER A 209 6.96 -27.03 -25.84
C SER A 209 8.12 -27.16 -26.85
N THR A 210 8.86 -26.07 -27.11
CA THR A 210 10.02 -26.12 -28.02
C THR A 210 11.15 -26.98 -27.46
N VAL A 211 11.45 -26.89 -26.17
CA VAL A 211 12.45 -27.75 -25.51
C VAL A 211 12.05 -29.22 -25.56
N SER A 212 10.76 -29.53 -25.32
CA SER A 212 10.26 -30.91 -25.43
C SER A 212 10.44 -31.47 -26.84
N LEU A 213 10.11 -30.68 -27.87
CA LEU A 213 10.27 -31.09 -29.27
C LEU A 213 11.74 -31.29 -29.65
N MET A 214 12.64 -30.41 -29.19
CA MET A 214 14.09 -30.58 -29.40
C MET A 214 14.60 -31.88 -28.76
N ASN A 215 14.12 -32.21 -27.56
CA ASN A 215 14.55 -33.42 -26.87
C ASN A 215 14.11 -34.69 -27.61
N GLU A 216 12.89 -34.71 -28.14
CA GLU A 216 12.40 -35.83 -28.97
C GLU A 216 13.22 -36.00 -30.26
N LEU A 217 13.72 -34.91 -30.83
CA LEU A 217 14.49 -34.93 -32.08
C LEU A 217 15.96 -35.35 -31.87
N ILE A 218 16.54 -35.04 -30.70
CA ILE A 218 17.93 -35.35 -30.35
C ILE A 218 18.10 -36.81 -29.90
N LEU A 219 17.14 -37.35 -29.13
CA LEU A 219 17.22 -38.72 -28.60
C LEU A 219 17.51 -39.82 -29.64
N PRO A 220 16.88 -39.86 -30.83
CA PRO A 220 17.14 -40.91 -31.81
C PRO A 220 18.51 -40.80 -32.50
N LEU A 221 19.19 -39.65 -32.45
CA LEU A 221 20.51 -39.48 -33.05
C LEU A 221 21.65 -40.00 -32.17
N GLN A 222 21.37 -40.40 -30.93
CA GLN A 222 22.36 -40.94 -29.98
C GLN A 222 22.39 -42.48 -29.91
N LEU A 223 21.62 -43.16 -30.77
CA LEU A 223 21.56 -44.63 -30.88
C LEU A 223 22.25 -45.11 -32.16
#